data_AF-A0A6A5W2I3-F1
#
_entry.id   AF-A0A6A5W2I3-F1
#
_cell.length_a   1.000
_cell.length_b   1.000
_cell.length_c   1.000
_cell.angle_alpha   90.00
_cell.angle_beta   90.00
_cell.angle_gamma   90.00
#
_symmetry.space_group_name_H-M   'P 1'
#
loop_
_entity.id
_entity.type
_entity.pdbx_description
1 polymer ?
#
loop_
_entity_poly.entity_id
_entity_poly.type
_entity_poly.pdbx_seq_one_letter_code
_entity_poly.pdbx_strand_id
1 'polypeptide(L)'
;MQDCMGAKAEPKFQEITQKGLAIPKREARALRRSLAEIKPENSNSQLQSPLYSILPNEVRNSVFEYAVCQVVNPFSKPETHHARRRPSHELLPVIDTSLLRTCRLVYYETRAIPLRSTTHHRYGDQAISYESEDWDHYLFHLSNQSGQHLYHLHTTVWHIPRFDTHLQQHMHWRRLTWTIYKIFTRFKQVLFPDSCREVNLEFETLRNDPLHQRITRQVADGCRDLPLIRRNNSRIEIDEKYTLEYTWDGLIWQPSDGTTGPGGYVATTYHVTRLCWRVPEPERNYMHYDHWDCLRSEKIKPAPSSYVSDNEGKG
;
A
#
# COMPACT_ATOMS: atom_id res chain seq x y z
N MET A 1 -51.74 24.59 29.21
CA MET A 1 -50.69 24.39 30.23
C MET A 1 -50.49 22.88 30.35
N GLN A 2 -49.80 22.14 29.49
CA GLN A 2 -48.49 22.31 28.84
C GLN A 2 -47.36 22.62 29.83
N ASP A 3 -46.72 21.54 30.29
CA ASP A 3 -45.33 21.52 30.73
C ASP A 3 -44.69 20.22 30.26
N CYS A 4 -43.94 20.32 29.16
CA CYS A 4 -43.01 19.31 28.65
C CYS A 4 -41.67 20.03 28.51
N MET A 5 -40.73 19.85 29.45
CA MET A 5 -39.32 20.17 29.21
C MET A 5 -38.41 19.20 29.95
N GLY A 6 -37.80 18.31 29.15
CA GLY A 6 -36.71 17.43 29.54
C GLY A 6 -35.81 17.18 28.33
N ALA A 7 -35.26 18.25 27.75
CA ALA A 7 -34.30 18.14 26.65
C ALA A 7 -32.94 17.68 27.22
N LYS A 8 -32.52 16.46 26.87
CA LYS A 8 -31.15 16.00 27.10
C LYS A 8 -30.23 16.70 26.10
N ALA A 9 -29.16 17.30 26.62
CA ALA A 9 -28.14 17.96 25.82
C ALA A 9 -27.40 16.93 24.94
N GLU A 10 -27.51 17.09 23.62
CA GLU A 10 -26.62 16.45 22.65
C GLU A 10 -25.23 17.12 22.69
N PRO A 11 -24.13 16.34 22.67
CA PRO A 11 -22.80 16.93 22.68
C PRO A 11 -22.50 17.59 21.32
N LYS A 12 -22.20 18.91 21.35
CA LYS A 12 -21.76 19.71 20.21
C LYS A 12 -20.46 19.14 19.61
N PHE A 13 -20.60 18.37 18.54
CA PHE A 13 -19.51 17.71 17.83
C PHE A 13 -18.63 18.68 17.01
N GLN A 14 -19.03 19.96 16.88
CA GLN A 14 -18.42 20.90 15.94
C GLN A 14 -17.26 21.75 16.52
N GLU A 15 -17.10 21.87 17.85
CA GLU A 15 -16.08 22.74 18.45
C GLU A 15 -14.69 22.09 18.64
N ILE A 16 -14.59 20.77 18.51
CA ILE A 16 -13.33 20.02 18.79
C ILE A 16 -12.31 20.14 17.64
N THR A 17 -12.73 20.59 16.46
CA THR A 17 -11.88 20.51 15.24
C THR A 17 -10.97 21.72 15.00
N GLN A 18 -11.12 22.84 15.74
CA GLN A 18 -10.37 24.08 15.47
C GLN A 18 -9.14 24.32 16.35
N LYS A 19 -8.97 23.56 17.44
CA LYS A 19 -7.74 23.54 18.24
C LYS A 19 -7.38 22.08 18.39
N GLY A 20 -6.22 21.66 17.87
CA GLY A 20 -5.73 20.28 17.89
C GLY A 20 -5.43 19.73 19.29
N LEU A 21 -6.41 19.79 20.20
CA LEU A 21 -6.37 19.15 21.50
C LEU A 21 -6.50 17.66 21.27
N ALA A 22 -5.42 16.94 21.57
CA ALA A 22 -5.39 15.49 21.50
C ALA A 22 -6.50 14.90 22.38
N ILE A 23 -7.44 14.20 21.76
CA ILE A 23 -8.50 13.48 22.48
C ILE A 23 -7.81 12.48 23.43
N PRO A 24 -8.17 12.46 24.73
CA PRO A 24 -7.63 11.49 25.67
C PRO A 24 -7.74 10.06 25.14
N LYS A 25 -6.71 9.23 25.32
CA LYS A 25 -6.67 7.84 24.80
C LYS A 25 -7.94 7.03 25.13
N ARG A 26 -8.52 7.26 26.31
CA ARG A 26 -9.77 6.62 26.76
C ARG A 26 -10.97 7.02 25.89
N GLU A 27 -11.11 8.29 25.59
CA GLU A 27 -12.18 8.82 24.75
C GLU A 27 -12.02 8.37 23.30
N ALA A 28 -10.81 8.41 22.75
CA ALA A 28 -10.52 7.89 21.41
C ALA A 28 -10.88 6.40 21.28
N ARG A 29 -10.60 5.59 22.32
CA ARG A 29 -11.02 4.17 22.37
C ARG A 29 -12.55 4.02 22.48
N ALA A 30 -13.22 4.86 23.26
CA ALA A 30 -14.68 4.86 23.36
C ALA A 30 -15.32 5.21 22.02
N LEU A 31 -14.80 6.22 21.32
CA LEU A 31 -15.26 6.62 19.98
C LEU A 31 -15.05 5.50 18.96
N ARG A 32 -13.90 4.83 18.94
CA ARG A 32 -13.67 3.69 18.03
C ARG A 32 -14.67 2.56 18.29
N ARG A 33 -15.00 2.27 19.55
CA ARG A 33 -16.02 1.27 19.90
C ARG A 33 -17.41 1.69 19.42
N SER A 34 -17.81 2.94 19.64
CA SER A 34 -19.12 3.41 19.19
C SER A 34 -19.25 3.42 17.67
N LEU A 35 -18.17 3.72 16.93
CA LEU A 35 -18.12 3.60 15.48
C LEU A 35 -18.19 2.15 15.00
N ALA A 36 -17.53 1.22 15.71
CA ALA A 36 -17.60 -0.21 15.41
C ALA A 36 -19.00 -0.79 15.63
N GLU A 37 -19.74 -0.26 16.60
CA GLU A 37 -21.12 -0.64 16.94
C GLU A 37 -22.18 -0.10 15.99
N ILE A 38 -21.82 0.77 15.03
CA ILE A 38 -22.77 1.23 14.01
C ILE A 38 -23.29 0.04 13.21
N LYS A 39 -24.61 -0.05 13.08
CA LYS A 39 -25.34 -1.03 12.26
C LYS A 39 -26.56 -0.37 11.61
N PRO A 40 -27.18 -0.99 10.59
CA PRO A 40 -28.39 -0.44 9.98
C PRO A 40 -29.52 -0.22 10.99
N GLU A 41 -29.68 -1.12 11.96
CA GLU A 41 -30.81 -1.09 12.92
C GLU A 41 -30.68 0.04 13.95
N ASN A 42 -29.47 0.55 14.19
CA ASN A 42 -29.20 1.66 15.10
C ASN A 42 -28.85 2.97 14.38
N SER A 43 -29.23 3.06 13.11
CA SER A 43 -29.01 4.21 12.26
C SER A 43 -30.34 4.81 11.82
N ASN A 44 -30.37 6.14 11.65
CA ASN A 44 -31.55 6.81 11.12
C ASN A 44 -31.80 6.39 9.67
N SER A 45 -33.07 6.20 9.31
CA SER A 45 -33.47 5.99 7.91
C SER A 45 -32.94 7.10 7.01
N GLN A 46 -32.53 6.74 5.79
CA GLN A 46 -31.97 7.66 4.80
C GLN A 46 -32.82 7.73 3.51
N LEU A 47 -34.10 7.36 3.57
CA LEU A 47 -34.99 7.32 2.40
C LEU A 47 -35.22 8.70 1.75
N GLN A 48 -34.91 9.79 2.44
CA GLN A 48 -34.88 11.14 1.85
C GLN A 48 -33.72 11.34 0.84
N SER A 49 -32.72 10.46 0.87
CA SER A 49 -31.60 10.49 -0.07
C SER A 49 -31.86 9.53 -1.23
N PRO A 50 -31.78 9.99 -2.50
CA PRO A 50 -31.87 9.12 -3.69
C PRO A 50 -30.91 7.92 -3.63
N LEU A 51 -29.77 8.10 -2.95
CA LEU A 51 -28.77 7.06 -2.75
C LEU A 51 -29.34 5.83 -2.02
N TYR A 52 -30.32 6.00 -1.14
CA TYR A 52 -30.93 4.92 -0.37
C TYR A 52 -32.39 4.63 -0.76
N SER A 53 -33.12 5.59 -1.35
CA SER A 53 -34.51 5.38 -1.79
C SER A 53 -34.66 4.92 -3.24
N ILE A 54 -33.66 5.19 -4.09
CA ILE A 54 -33.73 4.87 -5.52
C ILE A 54 -32.68 3.83 -5.88
N LEU A 55 -31.43 4.01 -5.44
CA LEU A 55 -30.34 3.14 -5.88
C LEU A 55 -30.33 1.81 -5.12
N PRO A 56 -30.23 0.67 -5.84
CA PRO A 56 -29.99 -0.62 -5.21
C PRO A 56 -28.59 -0.66 -4.58
N ASN A 57 -28.40 -1.57 -3.64
CA ASN A 57 -27.17 -1.65 -2.84
C ASN A 57 -25.92 -1.83 -3.70
N GLU A 58 -26.00 -2.60 -4.79
CA GLU A 58 -24.90 -2.87 -5.70
C GLU A 58 -24.40 -1.59 -6.38
N VAL A 59 -25.33 -0.78 -6.91
CA VAL A 59 -24.99 0.49 -7.56
C VAL A 59 -24.44 1.48 -6.54
N ARG A 60 -25.04 1.52 -5.34
CA ARG A 60 -24.56 2.35 -4.24
C ARG A 60 -23.13 1.98 -3.82
N ASN A 61 -22.82 0.69 -3.72
CA ASN A 61 -21.47 0.21 -3.42
C ASN A 61 -20.46 0.67 -4.49
N SER A 62 -20.83 0.63 -5.77
CA SER A 62 -19.97 1.16 -6.84
C SER A 62 -19.77 2.67 -6.72
N VAL A 63 -20.82 3.45 -6.44
CA VAL A 63 -20.70 4.90 -6.19
C VAL A 63 -19.74 5.18 -5.04
N PHE A 64 -19.88 4.44 -3.94
CA PHE A 64 -19.01 4.57 -2.78
C PHE A 64 -17.57 4.20 -3.08
N GLU A 65 -17.35 3.12 -3.81
CA GLU A 65 -16.04 2.73 -4.28
C GLU A 65 -15.35 3.88 -5.02
N TYR A 66 -15.97 4.42 -6.06
CA TYR A 66 -15.41 5.55 -6.80
C TYR A 66 -15.21 6.81 -5.94
N ALA A 67 -16.05 7.03 -4.93
CA ALA A 67 -15.99 8.23 -4.10
C ALA A 67 -14.89 8.17 -3.03
N VAL A 68 -14.61 7.00 -2.46
CA VAL A 68 -13.71 6.86 -1.28
C VAL A 68 -12.53 5.91 -1.50
N CYS A 69 -12.30 5.44 -2.72
CA CYS A 69 -11.08 4.73 -3.06
C CYS A 69 -9.86 5.65 -3.12
N GLN A 70 -8.70 5.03 -2.93
CA GLN A 70 -7.43 5.68 -3.23
C GLN A 70 -7.31 5.90 -4.74
N VAL A 71 -7.03 7.13 -5.12
CA VAL A 71 -6.81 7.53 -6.51
C VAL A 71 -5.57 8.41 -6.61
N VAL A 72 -4.95 8.43 -7.79
CA VAL A 72 -3.88 9.39 -8.09
C VAL A 72 -4.50 10.78 -8.15
N ASN A 73 -3.94 11.74 -7.42
CA ASN A 73 -4.35 13.14 -7.52
C ASN A 73 -3.52 13.85 -8.62
N PRO A 74 -4.09 14.15 -9.80
CA PRO A 74 -3.38 14.83 -10.88
C PRO A 74 -2.95 16.26 -10.51
N PHE A 75 -3.56 16.83 -9.47
CA PHE A 75 -3.26 18.18 -8.97
C PHE A 75 -2.33 18.17 -7.75
N SER A 76 -1.91 16.99 -7.28
CA SER A 76 -0.94 16.92 -6.19
C SER A 76 0.42 17.43 -6.65
N LYS A 77 1.21 17.94 -5.68
CA LYS A 77 2.61 18.25 -5.97
C LYS A 77 3.35 16.96 -6.32
N PRO A 78 4.29 17.01 -7.27
CA PRO A 78 5.15 15.87 -7.54
C PRO A 78 5.87 15.43 -6.27
N GLU A 79 6.08 14.12 -6.13
CA GLU A 79 6.92 13.56 -5.09
C GLU A 79 8.33 14.18 -5.17
N THR A 80 8.69 14.93 -4.12
CA THR A 80 9.96 15.67 -4.04
C THR A 80 11.10 14.78 -3.60
N HIS A 81 10.81 13.68 -2.89
CA HIS A 81 11.83 12.75 -2.46
C HIS A 81 12.20 11.80 -3.61
N HIS A 82 13.37 12.00 -4.20
CA HIS A 82 13.86 11.18 -5.31
C HIS A 82 13.88 9.67 -5.02
N ALA A 83 14.13 9.28 -3.76
CA ALA A 83 14.07 7.89 -3.32
C ALA A 83 12.64 7.29 -3.28
N ARG A 84 11.61 8.14 -3.19
CA ARG A 84 10.20 7.76 -3.20
C ARG A 84 9.61 7.82 -4.63
N ARG A 85 10.20 8.64 -5.50
CA ARG A 85 9.76 8.85 -6.88
C ARG A 85 10.09 7.64 -7.77
N ARG A 86 9.07 6.85 -8.07
CA ARG A 86 9.12 5.64 -8.93
C ARG A 86 8.04 5.72 -10.02
N PRO A 87 8.06 4.84 -11.05
CA PRO A 87 6.94 4.72 -11.97
C PRO A 87 5.64 4.48 -11.20
N SER A 88 4.58 5.18 -11.57
CA SER A 88 3.29 5.23 -10.86
C SER A 88 3.29 5.89 -9.48
N HIS A 89 4.42 6.38 -8.97
CA HIS A 89 4.53 7.07 -7.67
C HIS A 89 4.98 8.53 -7.81
N GLU A 90 4.78 9.12 -8.98
CA GLU A 90 5.22 10.50 -9.24
C GLU A 90 4.33 11.54 -8.59
N LEU A 91 3.09 11.15 -8.30
CA LEU A 91 2.05 11.97 -7.70
C LEU A 91 1.56 11.31 -6.42
N LEU A 92 1.20 12.12 -5.44
CA LEU A 92 0.71 11.62 -4.16
C LEU A 92 -0.72 11.10 -4.33
N PRO A 93 -1.00 9.84 -3.92
CA PRO A 93 -2.36 9.34 -3.93
C PRO A 93 -3.19 10.06 -2.84
N VAL A 94 -4.49 10.18 -3.08
CA VAL A 94 -5.44 10.78 -2.14
C VAL A 94 -6.63 9.88 -1.91
N ILE A 95 -7.28 10.09 -0.76
CA ILE A 95 -8.55 9.48 -0.39
C ILE A 95 -9.44 10.58 0.17
N ASP A 96 -10.58 10.83 -0.46
CA ASP A 96 -11.58 11.73 0.11
C ASP A 96 -12.42 10.96 1.15
N THR A 97 -12.30 11.38 2.41
CA THR A 97 -13.04 10.77 3.53
C THR A 97 -14.23 11.61 3.97
N SER A 98 -14.55 12.70 3.27
CA SER A 98 -15.66 13.59 3.59
C SER A 98 -17.00 12.84 3.61
N LEU A 99 -17.16 11.89 2.68
CA LEU A 99 -18.36 11.06 2.60
C LEU A 99 -18.59 10.22 3.87
N LEU A 100 -17.52 9.71 4.51
CA LEU A 100 -17.59 8.92 5.75
C LEU A 100 -18.18 9.70 6.93
N ARG A 101 -18.19 11.04 6.85
CA ARG A 101 -18.63 11.93 7.91
C ARG A 101 -20.10 12.36 7.77
N THR A 102 -20.80 11.88 6.75
CA THR A 102 -22.16 12.32 6.42
C THR A 102 -23.22 11.68 7.33
N CYS A 103 -23.33 10.36 7.36
CA CYS A 103 -24.26 9.64 8.24
C CYS A 103 -23.75 8.26 8.64
N ARG A 104 -24.40 7.66 9.65
CA ARG A 104 -24.04 6.34 10.20
C ARG A 104 -24.15 5.22 9.15
N LEU A 105 -25.18 5.24 8.30
CA LEU A 105 -25.33 4.23 7.23
C LEU A 105 -24.20 4.31 6.21
N VAL A 106 -23.86 5.51 5.76
CA VAL A 106 -22.72 5.70 4.84
C VAL A 106 -21.44 5.20 5.49
N TYR A 107 -21.15 5.61 6.74
CA TYR A 107 -19.97 5.12 7.46
C TYR A 107 -19.95 3.59 7.56
N TYR A 108 -21.08 2.97 7.90
CA TYR A 108 -21.21 1.52 8.01
C TYR A 108 -20.85 0.80 6.71
N GLU A 109 -21.40 1.24 5.59
CA GLU A 109 -21.22 0.60 4.28
C GLU A 109 -19.82 0.87 3.68
N THR A 110 -19.21 2.02 3.99
CA THR A 110 -18.04 2.51 3.23
C THR A 110 -16.72 2.57 4.00
N ARG A 111 -16.73 2.55 5.34
CA ARG A 111 -15.51 2.76 6.17
C ARG A 111 -14.34 1.82 5.85
N ALA A 112 -14.62 0.65 5.29
CA ALA A 112 -13.59 -0.32 4.92
C ALA A 112 -12.92 0.00 3.59
N ILE A 113 -13.59 0.70 2.68
CA ILE A 113 -13.11 0.94 1.31
C ILE A 113 -11.76 1.65 1.29
N PRO A 114 -11.53 2.75 2.04
CA PRO A 114 -10.22 3.40 2.08
C PRO A 114 -9.07 2.43 2.34
N LEU A 115 -9.19 1.59 3.38
CA LEU A 115 -8.15 0.62 3.72
C LEU A 115 -8.02 -0.49 2.67
N ARG A 116 -9.14 -0.87 2.03
CA ARG A 116 -9.19 -1.92 0.98
C ARG A 116 -8.70 -1.45 -0.38
N SER A 117 -8.61 -0.15 -0.62
CA SER A 117 -8.05 0.41 -1.85
C SER A 117 -6.64 0.93 -1.68
N THR A 118 -6.17 1.11 -0.45
CA THR A 118 -4.90 1.79 -0.20
C THR A 118 -3.72 0.86 -0.48
N THR A 119 -2.78 1.36 -1.28
CA THR A 119 -1.38 0.96 -1.21
C THR A 119 -0.70 1.74 -0.10
N HIS A 120 -0.30 1.01 0.92
CA HIS A 120 0.39 1.49 2.10
C HIS A 120 1.89 1.47 1.85
N HIS A 121 2.48 2.64 1.59
CA HIS A 121 3.91 2.76 1.35
C HIS A 121 4.70 2.77 2.64
N ARG A 122 5.83 2.05 2.63
CA ARG A 122 6.84 2.14 3.69
C ARG A 122 8.22 2.25 3.08
N TYR A 123 8.99 3.25 3.50
CA TYR A 123 10.38 3.40 3.09
C TYR A 123 11.29 2.95 4.23
N GLY A 124 12.19 2.01 3.95
CA GLY A 124 13.02 1.32 4.92
C GLY A 124 14.28 2.06 5.34
N ASP A 125 14.58 3.21 4.71
CA ASP A 125 15.68 4.07 5.15
C ASP A 125 15.21 5.08 6.18
N GLN A 126 15.44 4.75 7.45
CA GLN A 126 15.20 5.66 8.56
C GLN A 126 16.13 6.88 8.53
N ALA A 127 17.21 6.88 7.75
CA ALA A 127 18.15 8.00 7.65
C ALA A 127 17.82 8.98 6.51
N ILE A 128 16.98 8.61 5.54
CA ILE A 128 16.53 9.51 4.46
C ILE A 128 15.19 10.17 4.82
N SER A 129 14.39 9.53 5.67
CA SER A 129 13.22 10.18 6.25
C SER A 129 13.52 10.78 7.62
N TYR A 130 13.81 12.07 7.63
CA TYR A 130 13.83 12.87 8.85
C TYR A 130 12.42 13.19 9.38
N GLU A 131 11.38 12.61 8.79
CA GLU A 131 9.99 12.82 9.21
C GLU A 131 9.66 11.86 10.37
N SER A 132 9.27 12.41 11.51
CA SER A 132 8.88 11.63 12.70
C SER A 132 7.73 10.65 12.43
N GLU A 133 6.93 10.90 11.39
CA GLU A 133 5.82 10.06 10.95
C GLU A 133 6.26 8.68 10.43
N ASP A 134 7.49 8.55 9.94
CA ASP A 134 8.03 7.27 9.45
C ASP A 134 8.51 6.34 10.58
N TRP A 135 8.68 6.86 11.80
CA TRP A 135 9.11 6.11 12.98
C TRP A 135 7.94 5.45 13.72
N ASP A 136 6.78 6.11 13.75
CA ASP A 136 5.56 5.64 14.41
C ASP A 136 4.43 5.40 13.40
N HIS A 137 4.74 4.61 12.37
CA HIS A 137 3.83 4.39 11.25
C HIS A 137 2.45 3.88 11.72
N TYR A 138 1.37 4.52 11.28
CA TYR A 138 0.00 4.25 11.78
C TYR A 138 -0.44 2.79 11.64
N LEU A 139 0.17 2.02 10.74
CA LEU A 139 -0.05 0.58 10.59
C LEU A 139 0.15 -0.16 11.92
N PHE A 140 1.11 0.24 12.75
CA PHE A 140 1.36 -0.36 14.07
C PHE A 140 0.25 -0.10 15.08
N HIS A 141 -0.63 0.87 14.80
CA HIS A 141 -1.72 1.29 15.67
C HIS A 141 -3.11 0.88 15.16
N LEU A 142 -3.15 0.09 14.08
CA LEU A 142 -4.41 -0.41 13.55
C LEU A 142 -5.07 -1.38 14.53
N SER A 143 -6.39 -1.28 14.64
CA SER A 143 -7.18 -2.25 15.38
C SER A 143 -7.29 -3.55 14.59
N ASN A 144 -7.61 -4.66 15.27
CA ASN A 144 -7.93 -5.93 14.59
C ASN A 144 -9.02 -5.77 13.54
N GLN A 145 -10.03 -4.92 13.79
CA GLN A 145 -11.10 -4.66 12.84
C GLN A 145 -10.59 -3.97 11.57
N SER A 146 -9.75 -2.94 11.73
CA SER A 146 -9.16 -2.22 10.59
C SER A 146 -8.15 -3.07 9.83
N GLY A 147 -7.37 -3.88 10.55
CA GLY A 147 -6.35 -4.75 9.96
C GLY A 147 -6.92 -5.83 9.01
N GLN A 148 -8.19 -6.19 9.16
CA GLN A 148 -8.91 -7.09 8.24
C GLN A 148 -9.17 -6.51 6.84
N HIS A 149 -9.04 -5.19 6.72
CA HIS A 149 -9.38 -4.46 5.49
C HIS A 149 -8.16 -4.05 4.68
N LEU A 150 -6.95 -4.44 5.11
CA LEU A 150 -5.71 -4.05 4.45
C LEU A 150 -5.56 -4.69 3.08
N TYR A 151 -5.22 -3.88 2.09
CA TYR A 151 -5.04 -4.33 0.71
C TYR A 151 -3.57 -4.55 0.37
N HIS A 152 -2.83 -3.49 0.08
CA HIS A 152 -1.49 -3.58 -0.46
C HIS A 152 -0.47 -2.90 0.44
N LEU A 153 0.53 -3.65 0.91
CA LEU A 153 1.73 -3.07 1.53
C LEU A 153 2.84 -3.03 0.49
N HIS A 154 3.38 -1.84 0.21
CA HIS A 154 4.54 -1.67 -0.67
C HIS A 154 5.70 -1.09 0.13
N THR A 155 6.68 -1.94 0.43
CA THR A 155 7.86 -1.56 1.18
C THR A 155 9.07 -1.43 0.26
N THR A 156 9.70 -0.25 0.23
CA THR A 156 10.99 -0.04 -0.45
C THR A 156 12.09 -0.04 0.59
N VAL A 157 13.11 -0.88 0.42
CA VAL A 157 14.17 -1.09 1.42
C VAL A 157 15.54 -1.19 0.77
N TRP A 158 16.55 -0.60 1.39
CA TRP A 158 17.93 -0.73 0.93
C TRP A 158 18.55 -2.08 1.25
N HIS A 159 18.09 -2.69 2.33
CA HIS A 159 18.54 -3.99 2.82
C HIS A 159 17.34 -4.91 2.96
N ILE A 160 17.56 -6.23 2.88
CA ILE A 160 16.49 -7.20 3.10
C ILE A 160 15.82 -6.93 4.46
N PRO A 161 14.51 -6.68 4.48
CA PRO A 161 13.82 -6.29 5.69
C PRO A 161 13.56 -7.50 6.58
N ARG A 162 13.26 -7.21 7.84
CA ARG A 162 12.49 -8.12 8.69
C ARG A 162 11.06 -8.16 8.17
N PHE A 163 10.80 -9.05 7.21
CA PHE A 163 9.49 -9.21 6.53
C PHE A 163 8.33 -9.37 7.53
N ASP A 164 8.58 -9.98 8.67
CA ASP A 164 7.64 -10.25 9.75
C ASP A 164 7.11 -9.00 10.46
N THR A 165 7.81 -7.86 10.39
CA THR A 165 7.42 -6.64 11.14
C THR A 165 6.01 -6.16 10.80
N HIS A 166 5.57 -6.36 9.56
CA HIS A 166 4.25 -5.96 9.05
C HIS A 166 3.31 -7.12 8.81
N LEU A 167 3.68 -8.31 9.28
CA LEU A 167 2.88 -9.53 9.15
C LEU A 167 2.37 -9.96 10.52
N GLN A 168 1.98 -8.99 11.34
CA GLN A 168 1.35 -9.23 12.64
C GLN A 168 0.03 -9.98 12.46
N GLN A 169 -0.40 -10.74 13.49
CA GLN A 169 -1.55 -11.65 13.37
C GLN A 169 -2.83 -10.96 12.89
N HIS A 170 -3.05 -9.72 13.32
CA HIS A 170 -4.24 -8.94 13.00
C HIS A 170 -4.19 -8.19 11.66
N MET A 171 -3.05 -8.22 10.95
CA MET A 171 -2.88 -7.59 9.65
C MET A 171 -3.17 -8.60 8.54
N HIS A 172 -4.27 -8.39 7.81
CA HIS A 172 -4.75 -9.31 6.78
C HIS A 172 -4.49 -8.75 5.39
N TRP A 173 -3.21 -8.58 5.05
CA TRP A 173 -2.79 -8.12 3.73
C TRP A 173 -3.30 -9.03 2.62
N ARG A 174 -3.72 -8.43 1.50
CA ARG A 174 -4.08 -9.14 0.26
C ARG A 174 -2.91 -9.16 -0.72
N ARG A 175 -2.15 -8.06 -0.79
CA ARG A 175 -1.01 -7.86 -1.68
C ARG A 175 0.18 -7.35 -0.88
N LEU A 176 1.36 -7.89 -1.17
CA LEU A 176 2.61 -7.48 -0.54
C LEU A 176 3.65 -7.24 -1.63
N THR A 177 4.35 -6.12 -1.58
CA THR A 177 5.47 -5.82 -2.48
C THR A 177 6.67 -5.37 -1.67
N TRP A 178 7.82 -5.97 -1.95
CA TRP A 178 9.11 -5.50 -1.45
C TRP A 178 10.02 -5.13 -2.60
N THR A 179 10.47 -3.87 -2.63
CA THR A 179 11.49 -3.39 -3.55
C THR A 179 12.82 -3.27 -2.83
N ILE A 180 13.83 -4.01 -3.31
CA ILE A 180 15.10 -4.26 -2.61
C ILE A 180 16.26 -3.77 -3.48
N TYR A 181 17.11 -2.91 -2.94
CA TYR A 181 18.27 -2.36 -3.66
C TYR A 181 19.59 -3.11 -3.46
N LYS A 182 19.83 -3.65 -2.26
CA LYS A 182 21.05 -4.40 -1.97
C LYS A 182 20.72 -5.70 -1.26
N ILE A 183 21.28 -6.77 -1.79
CA ILE A 183 21.07 -8.12 -1.28
C ILE A 183 22.29 -8.52 -0.48
N PHE A 184 22.10 -8.85 0.80
CA PHE A 184 23.18 -9.30 1.66
C PHE A 184 22.92 -10.63 2.38
N THR A 185 21.69 -11.19 2.32
CA THR A 185 21.34 -12.39 3.12
C THR A 185 20.29 -13.27 2.44
N ARG A 186 20.15 -14.51 2.97
CA ARG A 186 19.13 -15.47 2.53
C ARG A 186 17.74 -15.08 3.05
N PHE A 187 16.73 -15.25 2.20
CA PHE A 187 15.33 -15.22 2.62
C PHE A 187 15.10 -16.30 3.69
N LYS A 188 14.68 -15.90 4.88
CA LYS A 188 14.12 -16.85 5.85
C LYS A 188 12.70 -17.20 5.43
N GLN A 189 12.23 -18.36 5.82
CA GLN A 189 10.84 -18.73 5.64
C GLN A 189 9.95 -17.72 6.39
N VAL A 190 9.02 -17.08 5.66
CA VAL A 190 8.06 -16.10 6.19
C VAL A 190 6.66 -16.71 6.08
N LEU A 191 5.87 -16.61 7.15
CA LEU A 191 4.46 -17.01 7.12
C LEU A 191 3.56 -15.83 6.75
N PHE A 192 2.89 -15.94 5.61
CA PHE A 192 2.01 -14.90 5.09
C PHE A 192 0.60 -14.97 5.68
N PRO A 193 -0.13 -13.85 5.80
CA PRO A 193 -1.54 -13.87 6.19
C PRO A 193 -2.38 -14.79 5.30
N ASP A 194 -3.42 -15.43 5.84
CA ASP A 194 -4.30 -16.32 5.07
C ASP A 194 -5.02 -15.60 3.92
N SER A 195 -5.26 -14.30 4.11
CA SER A 195 -5.82 -13.37 3.14
C SER A 195 -4.90 -13.02 1.98
N CYS A 196 -3.59 -13.32 2.09
CA CYS A 196 -2.61 -12.95 1.09
C CYS A 196 -2.89 -13.70 -0.22
N ARG A 197 -2.99 -12.95 -1.31
CA ARG A 197 -3.27 -13.44 -2.66
C ARG A 197 -2.09 -13.23 -3.60
N GLU A 198 -1.28 -12.22 -3.32
CA GLU A 198 -0.18 -11.84 -4.19
C GLU A 198 1.01 -11.32 -3.37
N VAL A 199 2.21 -11.78 -3.73
CA VAL A 199 3.49 -11.33 -3.18
C VAL A 199 4.43 -11.00 -4.33
N ASN A 200 5.01 -9.80 -4.30
CA ASN A 200 5.97 -9.32 -5.28
C ASN A 200 7.31 -9.04 -4.60
N LEU A 201 8.39 -9.53 -5.21
CA LEU A 201 9.76 -9.14 -4.87
C LEU A 201 10.37 -8.45 -6.07
N GLU A 202 10.70 -7.18 -5.92
CA GLU A 202 11.40 -6.38 -6.93
C GLU A 202 12.84 -6.20 -6.51
N PHE A 203 13.77 -6.71 -7.31
CA PHE A 203 15.19 -6.49 -7.10
C PHE A 203 15.67 -5.41 -8.05
N GLU A 204 16.08 -4.27 -7.49
CA GLU A 204 16.40 -3.07 -8.25
C GLU A 204 17.91 -2.81 -8.23
N THR A 205 18.48 -2.59 -9.40
CA THR A 205 19.91 -2.32 -9.61
C THR A 205 20.10 -1.20 -10.61
N LEU A 206 21.30 -0.63 -10.66
CA LEU A 206 21.65 0.35 -11.69
C LEU A 206 21.97 -0.33 -13.01
N ARG A 207 21.47 0.22 -14.12
CA ARG A 207 21.72 -0.32 -15.46
C ARG A 207 23.20 -0.33 -15.85
N ASN A 208 23.99 0.61 -15.34
CA ASN A 208 25.42 0.71 -15.61
C ASN A 208 26.29 -0.12 -14.64
N ASP A 209 25.70 -0.97 -13.81
CA ASP A 209 26.40 -1.88 -12.89
C ASP A 209 26.12 -3.36 -13.24
N PRO A 210 26.80 -3.92 -14.26
CA PRO A 210 26.54 -5.28 -14.74
C PRO A 210 26.90 -6.37 -13.73
N LEU A 211 27.89 -6.12 -12.86
CA LEU A 211 28.27 -7.06 -11.81
C LEU A 211 27.13 -7.21 -10.80
N HIS A 212 26.58 -6.08 -10.32
CA HIS A 212 25.46 -6.11 -9.39
C HIS A 212 24.21 -6.70 -10.04
N GLN A 213 23.91 -6.39 -11.30
CA GLN A 213 22.81 -7.04 -12.02
C GLN A 213 22.95 -8.57 -12.03
N ARG A 214 24.15 -9.10 -12.30
CA ARG A 214 24.39 -10.55 -12.29
C ARG A 214 24.15 -11.16 -10.93
N ILE A 215 24.66 -10.53 -9.86
CA ILE A 215 24.45 -10.98 -8.47
C ILE A 215 22.96 -10.96 -8.14
N THR A 216 22.27 -9.88 -8.50
CA THR A 216 20.84 -9.72 -8.25
C THR A 216 20.00 -10.75 -8.97
N ARG A 217 20.31 -11.05 -10.24
CA ARG A 217 19.63 -12.12 -10.98
C ARG A 217 19.83 -13.48 -10.33
N GLN A 218 21.06 -13.83 -9.94
CA GLN A 218 21.33 -15.09 -9.22
C GLN A 218 20.52 -15.20 -7.93
N VAL A 219 20.33 -14.10 -7.22
CA VAL A 219 19.49 -14.08 -6.01
C VAL A 219 18.02 -14.22 -6.36
N ALA A 220 17.54 -13.50 -7.38
CA ALA A 220 16.17 -13.61 -7.85
C ALA A 220 15.86 -15.05 -8.28
N ASP A 221 16.74 -15.68 -9.06
CA ASP A 221 16.62 -17.07 -9.47
C ASP A 221 16.58 -18.02 -8.25
N GLY A 222 17.48 -17.82 -7.28
CA GLY A 222 17.43 -18.57 -6.02
C GLY A 222 16.17 -18.30 -5.18
N CYS A 223 15.47 -17.19 -5.41
CA CYS A 223 14.20 -16.89 -4.76
C CYS A 223 13.02 -17.59 -5.44
N ARG A 224 13.10 -17.94 -6.74
CA ARG A 224 11.99 -18.57 -7.48
C ARG A 224 11.50 -19.87 -6.81
N ASP A 225 12.44 -20.62 -6.26
CA ASP A 225 12.17 -21.89 -5.57
C ASP A 225 11.67 -21.73 -4.13
N LEU A 226 11.52 -20.50 -3.63
CA LEU A 226 11.05 -20.27 -2.26
C LEU A 226 9.58 -20.68 -2.12
N PRO A 227 9.26 -21.60 -1.20
CA PRO A 227 7.87 -21.91 -0.90
C PRO A 227 7.27 -20.75 -0.11
N LEU A 228 6.39 -19.96 -0.73
CA LEU A 228 5.59 -18.98 0.00
C LEU A 228 4.41 -19.69 0.66
N ILE A 229 4.42 -19.74 1.99
CA ILE A 229 3.44 -20.47 2.80
C ILE A 229 2.61 -19.48 3.63
N ARG A 230 1.28 -19.60 3.55
CA ARG A 230 0.34 -18.85 4.39
C ARG A 230 0.23 -19.50 5.78
N ARG A 231 -0.28 -18.77 6.77
CA ARG A 231 -0.46 -19.28 8.15
C ARG A 231 -1.32 -20.53 8.22
N ASN A 232 -2.27 -20.69 7.30
CA ASN A 232 -3.09 -21.90 7.12
C ASN A 232 -2.38 -23.04 6.37
N ASN A 233 -1.06 -22.97 6.17
CA ASN A 233 -0.22 -23.93 5.45
C ASN A 233 -0.48 -24.07 3.95
N SER A 234 -1.39 -23.29 3.37
CA SER A 234 -1.55 -23.28 1.91
C SER A 234 -0.40 -22.52 1.24
N ARG A 235 -0.04 -22.95 0.03
CA ARG A 235 1.05 -22.37 -0.75
C ARG A 235 0.54 -21.31 -1.73
N ILE A 236 1.40 -20.35 -2.04
CA ILE A 236 1.24 -19.42 -3.16
C ILE A 236 2.35 -19.74 -4.14
N GLU A 237 1.99 -20.04 -5.38
CA GLU A 237 2.93 -20.46 -6.42
C GLU A 237 3.44 -19.25 -7.19
N ILE A 238 4.62 -19.40 -7.80
CA ILE A 238 5.18 -18.37 -8.68
C ILE A 238 4.31 -18.26 -9.93
N ASP A 239 4.02 -17.04 -10.34
CA ASP A 239 3.28 -16.73 -11.54
C ASP A 239 4.25 -16.14 -12.58
N GLU A 240 4.69 -16.99 -13.51
CA GLU A 240 5.64 -16.63 -14.56
C GLU A 240 5.09 -15.58 -15.52
N LYS A 241 3.76 -15.44 -15.62
CA LYS A 241 3.14 -14.40 -16.47
C LYS A 241 3.35 -13.00 -15.90
N TYR A 242 3.39 -12.87 -14.57
CA TYR A 242 3.55 -11.59 -13.87
C TYR A 242 4.96 -11.38 -13.31
N THR A 243 5.80 -12.41 -13.41
CA THR A 243 7.24 -12.30 -13.22
C THR A 243 7.87 -11.69 -14.46
N LEU A 244 8.59 -10.58 -14.32
CA LEU A 244 9.13 -9.85 -15.47
C LEU A 244 10.39 -9.05 -15.11
N GLU A 245 11.23 -8.81 -16.12
CA GLU A 245 12.33 -7.86 -16.04
C GLU A 245 11.96 -6.57 -16.78
N TYR A 246 12.26 -5.44 -16.16
CA TYR A 246 11.99 -4.14 -16.74
C TYR A 246 13.03 -3.09 -16.37
N THR A 247 12.97 -1.98 -17.09
CA THR A 247 13.77 -0.80 -16.80
C THR A 247 12.89 0.42 -16.60
N TRP A 248 13.40 1.37 -15.82
CA TRP A 248 12.77 2.67 -15.64
C TRP A 248 13.81 3.75 -15.38
N ASP A 249 13.47 4.99 -15.72
CA ASP A 249 14.38 6.13 -15.63
C ASP A 249 14.08 6.95 -14.37
N GLY A 250 15.10 7.20 -13.55
CA GLY A 250 15.00 7.86 -12.25
C GLY A 250 16.22 8.71 -11.91
N LEU A 251 16.38 9.02 -10.63
CA LEU A 251 17.48 9.84 -10.11
C LEU A 251 18.19 9.10 -8.98
N ILE A 252 19.52 9.09 -9.01
CA ILE A 252 20.36 8.56 -7.93
C ILE A 252 21.29 9.64 -7.39
N TRP A 253 21.50 9.63 -6.07
CA TRP A 253 22.51 10.46 -5.44
C TRP A 253 23.91 9.96 -5.83
N GLN A 254 24.68 10.82 -6.49
CA GLN A 254 26.09 10.61 -6.75
C GLN A 254 26.90 11.45 -5.75
N PRO A 255 27.74 10.84 -4.89
CA PRO A 255 28.59 11.58 -3.97
C PRO A 255 29.61 12.42 -4.76
N SER A 256 30.12 13.49 -4.14
CA SER A 256 31.22 14.28 -4.69
C SER A 256 32.43 13.40 -4.98
N ASP A 257 33.02 13.56 -6.17
CA ASP A 257 34.33 13.00 -6.51
C ASP A 257 35.49 13.99 -6.24
N GLY A 258 35.19 15.12 -5.59
CA GLY A 258 36.12 16.22 -5.35
C GLY A 258 36.39 17.13 -6.56
N THR A 259 35.93 16.76 -7.76
CA THR A 259 36.16 17.50 -9.01
C THR A 259 34.88 18.14 -9.58
N THR A 260 33.72 17.52 -9.36
CA THR A 260 32.43 17.90 -9.97
C THR A 260 31.49 18.66 -9.02
N GLY A 261 31.97 19.06 -7.83
CA GLY A 261 31.20 19.81 -6.84
C GLY A 261 30.63 18.95 -5.71
N PRO A 262 29.65 19.42 -4.93
CA PRO A 262 29.23 18.84 -3.64
C PRO A 262 28.45 17.50 -3.70
N GLY A 263 28.45 16.82 -4.85
CA GLY A 263 27.55 15.70 -5.12
C GLY A 263 26.16 16.18 -5.52
N GLY A 264 25.38 15.29 -6.13
CA GLY A 264 24.06 15.66 -6.65
C GLY A 264 23.27 14.48 -7.17
N TYR A 265 22.00 14.71 -7.46
CA TYR A 265 21.15 13.72 -8.11
C TYR A 265 21.40 13.73 -9.62
N VAL A 266 21.73 12.56 -10.18
CA VAL A 266 21.96 12.37 -11.62
C VAL A 266 20.93 11.42 -12.20
N ALA A 267 20.55 11.67 -13.46
CA ALA A 267 19.67 10.78 -14.21
C ALA A 267 20.32 9.40 -14.33
N THR A 268 19.54 8.37 -14.05
CA THR A 268 19.98 6.98 -14.17
C THR A 268 18.85 6.10 -14.66
N THR A 269 19.20 4.97 -15.24
CA THR A 269 18.24 3.92 -15.57
C THR A 269 18.41 2.79 -14.57
N TYR A 270 17.31 2.39 -13.93
CA TYR A 270 17.25 1.22 -13.07
C TYR A 270 16.87 -0.02 -13.88
N HIS A 271 17.43 -1.16 -13.52
CA HIS A 271 17.03 -2.48 -13.96
C HIS A 271 16.35 -3.20 -12.80
N VAL A 272 15.15 -3.70 -13.02
CA VAL A 272 14.34 -4.38 -12.00
C VAL A 272 13.98 -5.78 -12.47
N THR A 273 14.30 -6.78 -11.65
CA THR A 273 13.76 -8.14 -11.79
C THR A 273 12.63 -8.29 -10.78
N ARG A 274 11.39 -8.44 -11.24
CA ARG A 274 10.22 -8.67 -10.38
C ARG A 274 9.82 -10.14 -10.42
N LEU A 275 9.79 -10.78 -9.26
CA LEU A 275 9.20 -12.10 -9.05
C LEU A 275 7.80 -11.91 -8.45
N CYS A 276 6.82 -12.63 -8.99
CA CYS A 276 5.43 -12.57 -8.53
C CYS A 276 4.96 -13.96 -8.12
N TRP A 277 4.46 -14.10 -6.89
CA TRP A 277 3.72 -15.27 -6.44
C TRP A 277 2.27 -14.91 -6.29
N ARG A 278 1.38 -15.72 -6.85
CA ARG A 278 -0.03 -15.38 -6.93
C ARG A 278 -0.92 -16.61 -6.84
N VAL A 279 -2.06 -16.43 -6.18
CA VAL A 279 -3.15 -17.42 -6.21
C VAL A 279 -3.86 -17.33 -7.57
N PRO A 280 -4.18 -18.45 -8.26
CA PRO A 280 -4.83 -18.46 -9.56
C PRO A 280 -6.33 -18.08 -9.48
N GLU A 281 -6.61 -16.88 -8.99
CA GLU A 281 -7.93 -16.27 -8.89
C GLU A 281 -7.98 -15.02 -9.82
N PRO A 282 -9.14 -14.73 -10.44
CA PRO A 282 -9.33 -13.51 -11.24
C PRO A 282 -9.00 -12.24 -10.46
N GLU A 283 -8.30 -11.28 -11.09
CA GLU A 283 -7.87 -10.00 -10.45
C GLU A 283 -9.03 -9.24 -9.83
N ARG A 284 -10.16 -9.18 -10.54
CA ARG A 284 -11.38 -8.51 -10.08
C ARG A 284 -11.87 -8.99 -8.71
N ASN A 285 -11.47 -10.17 -8.24
CA ASN A 285 -11.92 -10.70 -6.95
C ASN A 285 -11.20 -10.05 -5.77
N TYR A 286 -9.99 -9.51 -5.97
CA TYR A 286 -9.19 -8.95 -4.89
C TYR A 286 -8.53 -7.60 -5.20
N MET A 287 -8.43 -7.21 -6.47
CA MET A 287 -7.85 -5.95 -6.95
C MET A 287 -8.91 -4.94 -7.42
N HIS A 288 -10.22 -5.20 -7.27
CA HIS A 288 -11.22 -4.27 -7.81
C HIS A 288 -11.17 -2.88 -7.16
N TYR A 289 -10.67 -2.79 -5.92
CA TYR A 289 -10.40 -1.52 -5.24
C TYR A 289 -9.06 -0.87 -5.60
N ASP A 290 -8.21 -1.51 -6.41
CA ASP A 290 -6.87 -1.02 -6.78
C ASP A 290 -6.92 -0.13 -8.01
N HIS A 291 -7.52 1.04 -7.86
CA HIS A 291 -7.64 2.03 -8.95
C HIS A 291 -6.30 2.72 -9.27
N TRP A 292 -5.28 2.51 -8.44
CA TRP A 292 -3.94 3.07 -8.64
C TRP A 292 -3.00 2.08 -9.35
N ASP A 293 -3.08 0.78 -9.04
CA ASP A 293 -2.19 -0.30 -9.49
C ASP A 293 -0.73 0.14 -9.67
N CYS A 294 -0.10 0.42 -8.54
CA CYS A 294 1.23 1.03 -8.51
C CYS A 294 2.35 0.17 -9.14
N LEU A 295 2.05 -1.08 -9.53
CA LEU A 295 2.99 -2.01 -10.16
C LEU A 295 2.90 -2.07 -11.69
N ARG A 296 1.87 -1.47 -12.31
CA ARG A 296 1.62 -1.55 -13.78
C ARG A 296 1.62 -0.19 -14.45
N SER A 297 2.71 0.55 -14.29
CA SER A 297 2.91 1.82 -14.99
C SER A 297 3.15 1.62 -16.49
N GLU A 298 2.55 2.45 -17.34
CA GLU A 298 2.93 2.54 -18.77
C GLU A 298 4.38 2.99 -18.97
N LYS A 299 5.00 3.61 -17.94
CA LYS A 299 6.39 4.03 -17.95
C LYS A 299 7.38 2.89 -17.70
N ILE A 300 6.89 1.71 -17.32
CA ILE A 300 7.71 0.50 -17.18
C ILE A 300 8.02 -0.03 -18.58
N LYS A 301 9.31 -0.07 -18.93
CA LYS A 301 9.78 -0.56 -20.24
C LYS A 301 10.28 -2.00 -20.08
N PRO A 302 9.81 -2.97 -20.87
CA PRO A 302 10.37 -4.33 -20.85
C PRO A 302 11.89 -4.30 -21.01
N ALA A 303 12.60 -5.15 -20.26
CA ALA A 303 14.05 -5.26 -20.40
C ALA A 303 14.39 -5.79 -21.82
N PRO A 304 15.39 -5.25 -22.53
CA PRO A 304 15.77 -5.73 -23.85
C PRO A 304 16.21 -7.20 -23.84
N SER A 305 15.80 -7.99 -24.84
CA SER A 305 16.10 -9.43 -24.90
C SER A 305 17.59 -9.76 -24.99
N SER A 306 18.42 -8.83 -25.49
CA SER A 306 19.86 -8.97 -25.64
C SER A 306 20.63 -9.15 -24.32
N TYR A 307 19.95 -9.02 -23.17
CA TYR A 307 20.56 -9.20 -21.85
C TYR A 307 20.38 -10.62 -21.28
N VAL A 308 19.64 -11.50 -21.97
CA VAL A 308 19.33 -12.87 -21.50
C VAL A 308 20.40 -13.89 -21.94
N SER A 309 21.20 -13.59 -22.98
CA SER A 309 21.96 -14.60 -23.71
C SER A 309 23.42 -14.85 -23.29
N ASP A 310 24.00 -14.12 -22.33
CA ASP A 310 25.44 -14.27 -22.03
C ASP A 310 25.80 -15.48 -21.15
N ASN A 311 24.82 -16.28 -20.71
CA ASN A 311 25.06 -17.46 -19.85
C ASN A 311 25.05 -18.81 -20.58
N GLU A 312 24.73 -18.88 -21.88
CA GLU A 312 24.66 -20.18 -22.60
C GLU A 312 25.97 -20.62 -23.26
N GLY A 313 27.06 -19.85 -23.15
CA GLY A 313 28.28 -20.07 -23.94
C GLY A 313 29.51 -20.68 -23.25
N LYS A 314 29.45 -21.07 -21.97
CA LYS A 314 30.61 -21.64 -21.25
C LYS A 314 30.20 -22.80 -20.34
N GLY A 315 29.90 -23.94 -20.96
CA GLY A 315 29.86 -25.26 -20.34
C GLY A 315 31.09 -26.06 -20.76
#